data_AF-A0AA88J8I1-F1
#
_entry.id   AF-A0AA88J8I1-F1
#
_cell.length_a   1.000
_cell.length_b   1.000
_cell.length_c   1.000
_cell.angle_alpha   90.00
_cell.angle_beta   90.00
_cell.angle_gamma   90.00
#
_symmetry.space_group_name_H-M   'P 1'
#
loop_
_entity.id
_entity.type
_entity.pdbx_description
1 polymer ?
#
loop_
_entity_poly.entity_id
_entity_poly.type
_entity_poly.pdbx_seq_one_letter_code
_entity_poly.pdbx_strand_id
1 'polypeptide(L)'
;MSEPTNFASMVGVLKKALEQALISFYAFAGELVTNYEGVPELLCNNRGVDFIEAFADVESCHLDLYNPDDSVEGKLVPSKKHGVLAVQV
;
A
#
# COMPACT_ATOMS: atom_id res chain seq x y z
N MET A 1 -28.29 -1.71 -15.36
CA MET A 1 -28.26 -1.24 -13.95
C MET A 1 -27.20 -2.09 -13.26
N SER A 2 -26.06 -1.51 -12.88
CA SER A 2 -25.01 -2.25 -12.16
C SER A 2 -25.47 -2.48 -10.73
N GLU A 3 -25.30 -3.69 -10.20
CA GLU A 3 -25.52 -3.95 -8.77
C GLU A 3 -24.62 -3.02 -7.94
N PRO A 4 -25.10 -2.52 -6.78
CA PRO A 4 -24.25 -1.75 -5.88
C PRO A 4 -23.06 -2.62 -5.49
N THR A 5 -21.86 -2.19 -5.89
CA THR A 5 -20.63 -2.90 -5.58
C THR A 5 -20.43 -2.82 -4.07
N ASN A 6 -20.63 -3.93 -3.36
CA ASN A 6 -20.35 -3.96 -1.93
C ASN A 6 -18.84 -3.83 -1.69
N PHE A 7 -18.44 -3.33 -0.52
CA PHE A 7 -17.04 -3.08 -0.19
C PHE A 7 -16.13 -4.30 -0.40
N ALA A 8 -16.59 -5.48 -0.01
CA ALA A 8 -15.84 -6.73 -0.19
C ALA A 8 -15.57 -7.04 -1.67
N SER A 9 -16.54 -6.79 -2.56
CA SER A 9 -16.35 -6.94 -4.01
C SER A 9 -15.32 -5.95 -4.55
N MET A 10 -15.31 -4.70 -4.08
CA MET A 10 -14.30 -3.71 -4.48
C MET A 10 -12.90 -4.13 -4.05
N VAL A 11 -12.74 -4.55 -2.79
CA VAL A 11 -11.48 -5.09 -2.25
C VAL A 11 -11.01 -6.29 -3.08
N GLY A 12 -11.91 -7.21 -3.44
CA GLY A 12 -11.58 -8.37 -4.26
C GLY A 12 -11.06 -7.99 -5.65
N VAL A 13 -11.64 -6.96 -6.28
CA VAL A 13 -11.15 -6.43 -7.56
C VAL A 13 -9.77 -5.78 -7.40
N LEU A 14 -9.56 -4.98 -6.36
CA LEU A 14 -8.28 -4.32 -6.10
C LEU A 14 -7.15 -5.31 -5.83
N LYS A 15 -7.37 -6.36 -5.02
CA LYS A 15 -6.37 -7.41 -4.76
C LYS A 15 -5.94 -8.12 -6.04
N LYS A 16 -6.90 -8.48 -6.91
CA LYS A 16 -6.61 -9.10 -8.21
C LYS A 16 -5.86 -8.16 -9.15
N ALA A 17 -6.25 -6.89 -9.20
CA ALA A 17 -5.56 -5.90 -10.03
C ALA A 17 -4.11 -5.69 -9.56
N LEU A 18 -3.89 -5.63 -8.24
CA LEU A 18 -2.55 -5.52 -7.65
C LEU A 18 -1.68 -6.73 -7.97
N GLU A 19 -2.22 -7.95 -7.85
CA GLU A 19 -1.54 -9.18 -8.27
C GLU A 19 -1.07 -9.11 -9.73
N GLN A 20 -1.95 -8.67 -10.65
CA GLN A 20 -1.60 -8.53 -12.06
C GLN A 20 -0.55 -7.43 -12.29
N ALA A 21 -0.64 -6.30 -11.57
CA ALA A 21 0.34 -5.22 -11.67
C ALA A 21 1.73 -5.69 -11.21
N LEU A 22 1.80 -6.47 -10.12
CA LEU A 22 3.06 -7.00 -9.59
C LEU A 22 3.78 -7.95 -10.56
N ILE A 23 3.12 -8.48 -11.59
CA ILE A 23 3.83 -9.22 -12.65
C ILE A 23 4.80 -8.30 -13.39
N SER A 24 4.35 -7.10 -13.78
CA SER A 24 5.19 -6.11 -14.47
C SER A 24 6.11 -5.37 -13.49
N PHE A 25 5.66 -5.22 -12.24
CA PHE A 25 6.30 -4.47 -11.17
C PHE A 25 6.84 -5.40 -10.07
N TYR A 26 7.40 -6.54 -10.45
CA TYR A 26 7.77 -7.64 -9.55
C TYR A 26 8.76 -7.25 -8.45
N ALA A 27 9.59 -6.24 -8.70
CA ALA A 27 10.54 -5.72 -7.74
C ALA A 27 9.86 -5.23 -6.44
N PHE A 28 8.63 -4.73 -6.51
CA PHE A 28 7.87 -4.28 -5.34
C PHE A 28 7.34 -5.43 -4.47
N ALA A 29 7.31 -6.66 -4.99
CA ALA A 29 6.98 -7.87 -4.21
C ALA A 29 8.22 -8.53 -3.59
N GLY A 30 9.38 -7.87 -3.62
CA GLY A 30 10.63 -8.31 -3.03
C GLY A 30 10.89 -7.72 -1.64
N GLU A 31 12.06 -8.02 -1.10
CA GLU A 31 12.52 -7.54 0.21
C GLU A 31 13.86 -6.82 0.09
N LEU A 32 14.04 -5.74 0.87
CA LEU A 32 15.34 -5.10 0.99
C LEU A 32 16.21 -5.90 1.97
N VAL A 33 17.30 -6.46 1.47
CA VAL A 33 18.26 -7.24 2.24
C VAL A 33 19.62 -6.55 2.23
N THR A 34 20.56 -7.05 3.02
CA THR A 34 21.95 -6.59 3.02
C THR A 34 22.83 -7.73 2.54
N ASN A 35 23.68 -7.47 1.55
CA ASN A 35 24.61 -8.47 1.03
C ASN A 35 25.79 -8.69 1.99
N TYR A 36 26.68 -9.62 1.65
CA TYR A 36 27.85 -9.95 2.48
C TYR A 36 28.86 -8.77 2.62
N GLU A 37 28.78 -7.78 1.74
CA GLU A 37 29.60 -6.55 1.76
C GLU A 37 28.93 -5.41 2.54
N GLY A 38 27.73 -5.61 3.08
CA GLY A 38 27.00 -4.57 3.81
C GLY A 38 26.18 -3.63 2.91
N VAL A 39 26.08 -3.90 1.61
CA VAL A 39 25.36 -3.06 0.66
C VAL A 39 23.88 -3.49 0.60
N PRO A 40 22.93 -2.53 0.62
CA PRO A 40 21.51 -2.85 0.45
C PRO A 40 21.23 -3.37 -0.96
N GLU A 41 20.53 -4.50 -1.03
CA GLU A 41 20.11 -5.16 -2.28
C GLU A 41 18.61 -5.47 -2.22
N LEU A 42 17.96 -5.44 -3.39
CA LEU A 42 16.56 -5.82 -3.51
C LEU A 42 16.47 -7.29 -3.91
N LEU A 43 15.99 -8.13 -2.99
CA LEU A 43 15.74 -9.54 -3.20
C LEU A 43 14.33 -9.76 -3.78
N CYS A 44 14.23 -9.99 -5.08
CA CYS A 44 12.96 -10.26 -5.78
C CYS A 44 12.47 -11.70 -5.55
N ASN A 45 12.14 -12.06 -4.32
CA ASN A 45 11.71 -13.41 -3.90
C ASN A 45 10.20 -13.66 -3.96
N ASN A 46 9.41 -12.72 -4.50
CA ASN A 46 7.95 -12.79 -4.55
C ASN A 46 7.31 -13.00 -3.16
N ARG A 47 7.92 -12.44 -2.12
CA ARG A 47 7.38 -12.41 -0.75
C ARG A 47 6.02 -11.69 -0.69
N GLY A 48 5.76 -10.81 -1.64
CA GLY A 48 4.49 -10.13 -1.80
C GLY A 48 4.45 -8.78 -1.08
N VAL A 49 3.27 -8.18 -1.07
CA VAL A 49 3.01 -6.86 -0.51
C VAL A 49 1.90 -6.94 0.53
N ASP A 50 1.98 -6.08 1.55
CA ASP A 50 0.90 -5.95 2.52
C ASP A 50 -0.24 -5.11 1.92
N PHE A 51 -1.47 -5.62 2.03
CA PHE A 51 -2.68 -4.92 1.62
C PHE A 51 -3.58 -4.74 2.84
N ILE A 52 -3.79 -3.50 3.27
CA ILE A 52 -4.53 -3.17 4.49
C ILE A 52 -5.92 -2.65 4.12
N GLU A 53 -6.94 -3.22 4.76
CA GLU A 53 -8.32 -2.75 4.69
C GLU A 53 -8.63 -1.95 5.97
N ALA A 54 -9.17 -0.75 5.81
CA ALA A 54 -9.50 0.14 6.93
C ALA A 54 -10.80 0.90 6.65
N PHE A 55 -11.43 1.37 7.73
CA PHE A 55 -12.62 2.20 7.70
C PHE A 55 -12.39 3.47 8.52
N ALA A 56 -13.04 4.55 8.12
CA ALA A 56 -13.02 5.82 8.83
C ALA A 56 -14.45 6.31 9.01
N ASP A 57 -14.79 6.75 10.22
CA ASP A 57 -16.10 7.34 10.56
C ASP A 57 -16.20 8.82 10.16
N VAL A 58 -15.39 9.24 9.17
CA VAL A 58 -15.34 10.61 8.64
C VAL A 58 -15.46 10.54 7.13
N GLU A 59 -16.04 11.58 6.52
CA GLU A 59 -16.07 11.69 5.07
C GLU A 59 -14.66 11.90 4.50
N SER A 60 -14.40 11.35 3.31
CA SER A 60 -13.09 11.43 2.65
C SER A 60 -12.61 12.87 2.42
N CYS A 61 -13.52 13.82 2.21
CA CYS A 61 -13.19 15.25 2.07
C CYS A 61 -12.59 15.89 3.33
N HIS A 62 -12.72 15.23 4.49
CA HIS A 62 -12.12 15.65 5.75
C HIS A 62 -10.79 14.93 6.04
N LEU A 63 -10.35 14.02 5.16
CA LEU A 63 -9.03 13.39 5.26
C LEU A 63 -8.00 14.21 4.47
N ASP A 64 -7.03 14.79 5.18
CA ASP A 64 -5.87 15.40 4.54
C ASP A 64 -4.88 14.31 4.10
N LEU A 65 -5.05 13.82 2.87
CA LEU A 65 -4.13 12.85 2.26
C LEU A 65 -2.85 13.50 1.73
N TYR A 66 -2.80 14.83 1.67
CA TYR A 66 -1.57 15.57 1.35
C TYR A 66 -0.65 15.62 2.57
N ASN A 67 -1.22 15.85 3.76
CA ASN A 67 -0.53 15.72 5.04
C ASN A 67 -1.04 14.52 5.86
N PRO A 68 -0.58 13.30 5.55
CA PRO A 68 -1.05 12.09 6.22
C PRO A 68 -0.69 12.03 7.71
N ASP A 69 0.32 12.77 8.15
CA ASP A 69 0.71 12.85 9.55
C ASP A 69 -0.37 13.58 10.40
N ASP A 70 -1.15 14.48 9.80
CA ASP A 70 -2.23 15.17 10.52
C ASP A 70 -3.52 14.33 10.58
N SER A 71 -3.82 13.57 9.53
CA SER A 71 -5.13 12.90 9.36
C SER A 71 -5.10 11.40 9.67
N VAL A 72 -4.01 10.70 9.38
CA VAL A 72 -3.91 9.22 9.41
C VAL A 72 -2.61 8.69 10.03
N GLU A 73 -1.88 9.52 10.80
CA GLU A 73 -0.65 9.12 11.47
C GLU A 73 -0.83 7.84 12.29
N GLY A 74 0.07 6.88 12.09
CA GLY A 74 0.06 5.61 12.81
C GLY A 74 -1.12 4.68 12.51
N LYS A 75 -2.05 5.08 11.62
CA LYS A 75 -3.21 4.25 11.24
C LYS A 75 -2.97 3.49 9.94
N LEU A 76 -2.54 4.18 8.88
CA LEU A 76 -2.39 3.59 7.54
C LEU A 76 -0.93 3.33 7.16
N VAL A 77 0.00 4.00 7.83
CA VAL A 77 1.43 3.88 7.58
C VAL A 77 2.12 3.53 8.90
N PRO A 78 3.09 2.58 8.89
CA PRO A 78 3.93 2.36 10.06
C PRO A 78 4.56 3.68 10.50
N SER A 79 4.58 3.94 11.82
CA SER A 79 5.25 5.12 12.38
C SER A 79 6.74 5.07 12.03
N LYS A 80 7.12 5.76 10.95
CA LYS A 80 8.48 5.79 10.42
C LYS A 80 8.98 7.22 10.36
N LYS A 81 10.04 7.51 11.12
CA LYS A 81 10.91 8.64 10.78
C LYS A 81 11.53 8.33 9.40
N HIS A 82 11.28 9.19 8.41
CA HIS A 82 11.77 9.07 7.02
C HIS A 82 11.07 8.01 6.14
N GLY A 83 9.86 7.56 6.47
CA GLY A 83 9.04 6.76 5.54
C GLY A 83 8.43 7.63 4.44
N VAL A 84 8.32 7.11 3.21
CA VAL A 84 7.63 7.82 2.12
C VAL A 84 6.23 7.24 1.99
N LEU A 85 5.21 8.02 2.34
CA LEU A 85 3.86 7.83 1.80
C LEU A 85 3.73 8.74 0.58
N ALA A 86 3.73 8.17 -0.62
CA ALA A 86 3.44 8.91 -1.83
C ALA A 86 2.00 8.65 -2.25
N VAL A 87 1.12 9.64 -2.07
CA VAL A 87 -0.20 9.67 -2.70
C VAL A 87 -0.05 10.50 -3.96
N GLN A 88 -0.15 9.86 -5.14
CA GLN A 88 -0.13 10.60 -6.41
C GLN A 88 -1.56 11.01 -6.78
N VAL A 89 -1.71 12.30 -7.12
CA VAL A 89 -2.96 12.95 -7.53
C VAL A 89 -3.25 12.75 -9.01
#